data_AF-A0A5N4DLQ3-F1
#
_entry.id   AF-A0A5N4DLQ3-F1
#
_cell.length_a   1.000
_cell.length_b   1.000
_cell.length_c   1.000
_cell.angle_alpha   90.00
_cell.angle_beta   90.00
_cell.angle_gamma   90.00
#
_symmetry.space_group_name_H-M   'P 1'
#
loop_
_entity.id
_entity.type
_entity.pdbx_description
1 polymer ?
#
loop_
_entity_poly.entity_id
_entity_poly.type
_entity_poly.pdbx_seq_one_letter_code
_entity_poly.pdbx_strand_id
1 'polypeptide(L)'
;MVFRAERFSLLPAMEGVRWAFSCGTWLPSRAEWLLAVRSIQPEEKERIGQFVFARDAKAALVLQVFSWKLAIRNDFCAGRLMIRKLVAEKLNIPWNNIRLQRTAKGKPVLAKDSLNPYPNFNFNISHQGDYAVLAAEPELQVGIDIMKTSFPGNVAFF
;
A
#
# COMPACT_ATOMS: atom_id res chain seq x y z
N MET A 1 -34.62 -39.98 -3.60
CA MET A 1 -33.34 -39.48 -3.04
C MET A 1 -33.05 -38.16 -3.74
N VAL A 2 -33.40 -37.04 -3.12
CA VAL A 2 -33.24 -35.70 -3.74
C VAL A 2 -31.82 -35.24 -3.42
N PHE A 3 -30.98 -35.15 -4.45
CA PHE A 3 -29.67 -34.52 -4.33
C PHE A 3 -29.88 -33.04 -4.01
N ARG A 4 -29.46 -32.64 -2.81
CA ARG A 4 -29.42 -31.24 -2.38
C ARG A 4 -28.30 -30.58 -3.18
N ALA A 5 -28.67 -29.85 -4.22
CA ALA A 5 -27.74 -29.00 -4.96
C ALA A 5 -27.22 -27.92 -3.99
N GLU A 6 -26.02 -28.15 -3.45
CA GLU A 6 -25.27 -27.11 -2.79
C GLU A 6 -25.02 -26.01 -3.81
N ARG A 7 -25.64 -24.85 -3.60
CA ARG A 7 -25.31 -23.63 -4.33
C ARG A 7 -23.88 -23.25 -3.95
N PHE A 8 -22.91 -23.81 -4.67
CA PHE A 8 -21.57 -23.23 -4.75
C PHE A 8 -21.74 -21.84 -5.34
N SER A 9 -21.57 -20.82 -4.50
CA SER A 9 -21.47 -19.44 -4.92
C SER A 9 -20.36 -19.34 -5.98
N LEU A 10 -20.74 -19.01 -7.21
CA LEU A 10 -19.86 -18.75 -8.36
C LEU A 10 -19.09 -17.43 -8.17
N LEU A 11 -18.37 -17.28 -7.05
CA LEU A 11 -17.41 -16.21 -6.92
C LEU A 11 -16.19 -16.59 -7.77
N PRO A 12 -15.77 -15.75 -8.72
CA PRO A 12 -14.55 -16.02 -9.47
C PRO A 12 -13.38 -16.16 -8.48
N ALA A 13 -12.60 -17.23 -8.66
CA ALA A 13 -11.41 -17.46 -7.87
C ALA A 13 -10.44 -16.28 -8.05
N MET A 14 -9.78 -15.88 -6.97
CA MET A 14 -8.82 -14.80 -6.99
C MET A 14 -7.62 -15.23 -7.82
N GLU A 15 -7.32 -14.48 -8.88
CA GLU A 15 -6.08 -14.62 -9.64
C GLU A 15 -4.96 -13.73 -9.07
N GLY A 16 -3.73 -14.00 -9.49
CA GLY A 16 -2.57 -13.19 -9.16
C GLY A 16 -2.77 -11.72 -9.57
N VAL A 17 -2.45 -10.79 -8.66
CA VAL A 17 -2.60 -9.36 -8.88
C VAL A 17 -1.23 -8.71 -9.04
N ARG A 18 -1.09 -7.83 -10.04
CA ARG A 18 0.10 -7.01 -10.28
C ARG A 18 -0.37 -5.58 -10.59
N TRP A 19 -0.24 -4.69 -9.62
CA TRP A 19 -0.64 -3.29 -9.78
C TRP A 19 0.57 -2.37 -9.65
N ALA A 20 0.55 -1.30 -10.41
CA ALA A 20 1.51 -0.21 -10.30
C ALA A 20 0.75 1.11 -10.23
N PHE A 21 1.23 2.03 -9.41
CA PHE A 21 0.67 3.36 -9.26
C PHE A 21 1.78 4.38 -9.32
N SER A 22 1.62 5.41 -10.17
CA SER A 22 2.60 6.48 -10.30
C SER A 22 2.34 7.53 -9.22
N CYS A 23 3.00 7.39 -8.07
CA CYS A 23 2.89 8.34 -6.98
C CYS A 23 3.57 9.68 -7.28
N GLY A 24 4.67 9.66 -8.06
CA GLY A 24 5.46 10.86 -8.37
C GLY A 24 4.71 11.87 -9.26
N THR A 25 3.73 11.40 -10.03
CA THR A 25 2.86 12.26 -10.85
C THR A 25 1.48 12.48 -10.21
N TRP A 26 1.22 11.86 -9.06
CA TRP A 26 -0.04 12.01 -8.36
C TRP A 26 -0.07 13.34 -7.58
N LEU A 27 -0.85 14.28 -8.12
CA LEU A 27 -1.08 15.60 -7.54
C LEU A 27 -2.53 15.71 -7.05
N PRO A 28 -2.89 15.06 -5.92
CA PRO A 28 -4.25 15.15 -5.40
C PRO A 28 -4.56 16.57 -4.93
N SER A 29 -5.79 17.00 -5.16
CA SER A 29 -6.34 18.17 -4.48
C SER A 29 -6.36 17.95 -2.96
N ARG A 30 -6.46 19.03 -2.18
CA ARG A 30 -6.58 18.94 -0.72
C ARG A 30 -7.75 18.05 -0.28
N ALA A 31 -8.87 18.11 -0.99
CA ALA A 31 -10.05 17.31 -0.66
C ALA A 31 -9.81 15.81 -0.91
N GLU A 32 -9.22 15.46 -2.05
CA GLU A 32 -8.87 14.07 -2.39
C GLU A 32 -7.83 13.51 -1.43
N TRP A 33 -6.84 14.32 -1.05
CA TRP A 33 -5.84 13.94 -0.06
C TRP A 33 -6.46 13.67 1.31
N LEU A 34 -7.33 14.56 1.79
CA LEU A 34 -8.04 14.37 3.06
C LEU A 34 -8.95 13.14 3.01
N LEU A 35 -9.59 12.87 1.87
CA LEU A 35 -10.39 11.67 1.67
C LEU A 35 -9.52 10.42 1.73
N ALA A 36 -8.39 10.38 1.03
CA ALA A 36 -7.43 9.29 1.07
C ALA A 36 -6.95 8.99 2.52
N VAL A 37 -6.60 10.03 3.28
CA VAL A 37 -6.16 9.92 4.67
C VAL A 37 -7.28 9.47 5.61
N ARG A 38 -8.55 9.80 5.31
CA ARG A 38 -9.71 9.30 6.07
C ARG A 38 -10.05 7.85 5.75
N SER A 39 -9.65 7.36 4.58
CA SER A 39 -9.93 6.00 4.11
C SER A 39 -8.95 4.95 4.62
N ILE A 40 -7.93 5.34 5.39
CA ILE A 40 -6.92 4.45 5.99
C ILE A 40 -7.13 4.30 7.51
N GLN A 41 -6.53 3.25 8.08
CA GLN A 41 -6.56 2.98 9.52
C GLN A 41 -5.85 4.08 10.33
N PRO A 42 -6.35 4.45 11.54
CA PRO A 42 -5.79 5.52 12.37
C PRO A 42 -4.29 5.32 12.69
N GLU A 43 -3.86 4.10 12.99
CA GLU A 43 -2.47 3.77 13.28
C GLU A 43 -1.55 4.00 12.08
N GLU A 44 -2.04 3.79 10.86
CA GLU A 44 -1.28 4.08 9.65
C GLU A 44 -1.26 5.58 9.35
N LYS A 45 -2.34 6.29 9.66
CA LYS A 45 -2.40 7.77 9.56
C LYS A 45 -1.38 8.42 10.49
N GLU A 46 -1.25 7.97 11.73
CA GLU A 46 -0.25 8.47 12.68
C GLU A 46 1.17 8.24 12.16
N ARG A 47 1.45 7.06 11.60
CA ARG A 47 2.76 6.74 11.01
C ARG A 47 3.10 7.58 9.79
N ILE A 48 2.14 7.83 8.89
CA ILE A 48 2.33 8.77 7.76
C ILE A 48 2.65 10.18 8.28
N GLY A 49 2.12 10.54 9.45
CA GLY A 49 2.50 11.74 10.18
C GLY A 49 3.95 11.73 10.66
N GLN A 50 4.48 10.56 11.07
CA GLN A 50 5.82 10.37 11.65
C GLN A 50 6.96 10.23 10.62
N PHE A 51 6.70 9.92 9.35
CA PHE A 51 7.73 9.83 8.28
C PHE A 51 8.39 11.18 7.91
N VAL A 52 8.39 12.15 8.83
CA VAL A 52 9.29 13.30 8.81
C VAL A 52 10.70 12.77 9.03
N PHE A 53 11.39 12.38 7.95
CA PHE A 53 12.82 12.09 8.06
C PHE A 53 13.55 13.36 8.48
N ALA A 54 14.12 13.28 9.69
CA ALA A 54 15.11 14.17 10.25
C ALA A 54 16.45 13.99 9.53
N ARG A 55 16.52 14.44 8.28
CA ARG A 55 17.80 14.59 7.57
C ARG A 55 17.93 16.02 7.04
N ASP A 56 18.81 16.72 7.74
CA ASP A 56 19.49 17.98 7.48
C ASP A 56 18.74 19.32 7.55
N ALA A 57 19.20 20.05 8.56
CA ALA A 57 19.00 21.44 8.89
C ALA A 57 19.57 22.38 7.83
N LYS A 58 18.77 23.40 7.50
CA LYS A 58 19.10 24.83 7.31
C LYS A 58 18.19 25.44 6.23
N ALA A 59 17.11 26.05 6.69
CA ALA A 59 16.70 27.42 6.36
C ALA A 59 16.61 27.92 4.90
N ALA A 60 16.48 27.09 3.85
CA ALA A 60 16.42 27.62 2.46
C ALA A 60 15.20 27.24 1.58
N LEU A 61 14.36 26.24 1.94
CA LEU A 61 13.49 25.58 0.93
C LEU A 61 12.07 25.24 1.42
N VAL A 62 11.37 26.18 2.06
CA VAL A 62 10.02 25.93 2.64
C VAL A 62 8.98 25.45 1.62
N LEU A 63 9.10 25.81 0.33
CA LEU A 63 8.20 25.35 -0.73
C LEU A 63 8.61 23.99 -1.34
N GLN A 64 9.91 23.73 -1.56
CA GLN A 64 10.36 22.44 -2.12
C GLN A 64 10.34 21.31 -1.09
N VAL A 65 10.63 21.61 0.19
CA VAL A 65 10.55 20.63 1.28
C VAL A 65 9.10 20.20 1.54
N PHE A 66 8.11 21.07 1.27
CA PHE A 66 6.69 20.69 1.34
C PHE A 66 6.32 19.68 0.24
N SER A 67 6.83 19.89 -0.98
CA SER A 67 6.57 19.00 -2.13
C SER A 67 7.17 17.61 -1.93
N TRP A 68 8.41 17.52 -1.44
CA TRP A 68 9.06 16.25 -1.13
C TRP A 68 8.45 15.53 0.09
N LYS A 69 8.03 16.29 1.12
CA LYS A 69 7.28 15.72 2.26
C LYS A 69 5.90 15.21 1.83
N LEU A 70 5.26 15.84 0.85
CA LEU A 70 4.00 15.38 0.29
C LEU A 70 4.19 14.12 -0.55
N ALA A 71 5.25 14.05 -1.37
CA ALA A 71 5.57 12.87 -2.19
C ALA A 71 5.77 11.60 -1.33
N ILE A 72 6.56 11.67 -0.25
CA ILE A 72 6.77 10.51 0.65
C ILE A 72 5.46 10.06 1.31
N ARG A 73 4.59 11.02 1.67
CA ARG A 73 3.27 10.71 2.22
C ARG A 73 2.37 10.09 1.14
N ASN A 74 2.40 10.60 -0.08
CA ASN A 74 1.64 10.11 -1.22
C ASN A 74 1.99 8.65 -1.51
N ASP A 75 3.27 8.29 -1.52
CA ASP A 75 3.73 6.91 -1.74
C ASP A 75 3.12 5.94 -0.72
N PHE A 76 3.20 6.31 0.55
CA PHE A 76 2.72 5.46 1.62
C PHE A 76 1.19 5.37 1.63
N CYS A 77 0.49 6.50 1.42
CA CYS A 77 -0.96 6.52 1.24
C CYS A 77 -1.40 5.65 0.06
N ALA A 78 -0.74 5.78 -1.09
CA ALA A 78 -1.04 5.01 -2.29
C ALA A 78 -0.88 3.52 -2.04
N GLY A 79 0.25 3.09 -1.46
CA GLY A 79 0.46 1.69 -1.09
C GLY A 79 -0.63 1.17 -0.14
N ARG A 80 -1.07 1.97 0.83
CA ARG A 80 -2.16 1.58 1.75
C ARG A 80 -3.51 1.46 1.05
N LEU A 81 -3.85 2.39 0.17
CA LEU A 81 -5.08 2.34 -0.61
C LEU A 81 -5.09 1.14 -1.56
N MET A 82 -3.95 0.81 -2.18
CA MET A 82 -3.81 -0.36 -3.04
C MET A 82 -4.08 -1.66 -2.27
N ILE A 83 -3.57 -1.82 -1.05
CA ILE A 83 -3.88 -3.00 -0.22
C ILE A 83 -5.37 -3.07 0.10
N ARG A 84 -5.97 -1.95 0.52
CA ARG A 84 -7.39 -1.92 0.89
C ARG A 84 -8.27 -2.22 -0.32
N LYS A 85 -7.96 -1.67 -1.49
CA LYS A 85 -8.64 -1.98 -2.75
C LYS A 85 -8.50 -3.47 -3.10
N LEU A 86 -7.30 -4.02 -2.99
CA LEU A 86 -7.04 -5.45 -3.23
C LEU A 86 -7.92 -6.33 -2.34
N VAL A 87 -7.93 -6.07 -1.04
CA VAL A 87 -8.71 -6.84 -0.07
C VAL A 87 -10.22 -6.66 -0.29
N ALA A 88 -10.66 -5.43 -0.58
CA ALA A 88 -12.07 -5.15 -0.86
C ALA A 88 -12.57 -5.88 -2.11
N GLU A 89 -11.82 -5.80 -3.21
CA GLU A 89 -12.24 -6.33 -4.51
C GLU A 89 -12.01 -7.83 -4.65
N LYS A 90 -10.92 -8.37 -4.10
CA LYS A 90 -10.54 -9.78 -4.30
C LYS A 90 -11.00 -10.70 -3.18
N LEU A 91 -11.10 -10.19 -1.95
CA LEU A 91 -11.58 -10.98 -0.80
C LEU A 91 -13.04 -10.66 -0.46
N ASN A 92 -13.69 -9.72 -1.17
CA ASN A 92 -15.05 -9.25 -0.91
C ASN A 92 -15.27 -8.79 0.55
N ILE A 93 -14.21 -8.29 1.20
CA ILE A 93 -14.30 -7.76 2.56
C ILE A 93 -14.72 -6.28 2.48
N PRO A 94 -15.82 -5.86 3.15
CA PRO A 94 -16.24 -4.47 3.15
C PRO A 94 -15.11 -3.54 3.58
N TRP A 95 -14.95 -2.39 2.91
CA TRP A 95 -13.83 -1.47 3.14
C TRP A 95 -13.62 -1.11 4.62
N ASN A 96 -14.71 -0.94 5.38
CA ASN A 96 -14.67 -0.58 6.80
C ASN A 96 -14.23 -1.73 7.71
N ASN A 97 -14.34 -2.97 7.25
CA ASN A 97 -13.99 -4.18 8.00
C ASN A 97 -12.56 -4.66 7.71
N ILE A 98 -11.84 -4.00 6.79
CA ILE A 98 -10.47 -4.34 6.44
C ILE A 98 -9.55 -3.96 7.60
N ARG A 99 -9.00 -5.00 8.25
CA ARG A 99 -8.02 -4.90 9.33
C ARG A 99 -6.66 -5.36 8.85
N LEU A 100 -5.78 -4.40 8.57
CA LEU A 100 -4.38 -4.68 8.30
C LEU A 100 -3.60 -4.63 9.61
N GLN A 101 -2.71 -5.59 9.77
CA GLN A 101 -1.74 -5.66 10.84
C GLN A 101 -0.33 -5.55 10.26
N ARG A 102 0.67 -5.46 11.13
CA ARG A 102 2.08 -5.59 10.74
C ARG A 102 2.74 -6.67 11.55
N THR A 103 3.66 -7.38 10.91
CA THR A 103 4.56 -8.29 11.62
C THR A 103 5.55 -7.49 12.48
N ALA A 104 6.26 -8.16 13.39
CA ALA A 104 7.33 -7.54 14.19
C ALA A 104 8.43 -6.88 13.32
N LYS A 105 8.61 -7.35 12.08
CA LYS A 105 9.55 -6.77 11.10
C LYS A 105 8.94 -5.62 10.28
N GLY A 106 7.71 -5.21 10.59
CA GLY A 106 7.00 -4.13 9.91
C GLY A 106 6.28 -4.51 8.61
N LYS A 107 6.30 -5.77 8.15
CA LYS A 107 5.60 -6.17 6.92
C LYS A 107 4.07 -6.09 7.13
N PRO A 108 3.32 -5.38 6.26
CA PRO A 108 1.87 -5.36 6.35
C PRO A 108 1.29 -6.74 5.99
N VAL A 109 0.36 -7.21 6.82
CA VAL A 109 -0.32 -8.51 6.67
C VAL A 109 -1.81 -8.33 6.94
N LEU A 110 -2.64 -9.15 6.31
CA LEU A 110 -4.07 -9.19 6.61
C LEU A 110 -4.27 -9.90 7.96
N ALA A 111 -5.14 -9.37 8.82
CA ALA A 111 -5.44 -10.00 10.11
C ALA A 111 -6.03 -11.41 9.91
N LYS A 112 -5.65 -12.37 10.76
CA LYS A 112 -6.13 -13.76 10.65
C LYS A 112 -7.64 -13.91 10.88
N ASP A 113 -8.25 -12.99 11.62
CA ASP A 113 -9.69 -12.98 11.91
C ASP A 113 -10.55 -12.46 10.74
N SER A 114 -9.91 -12.17 9.61
CA SER A 114 -10.62 -11.72 8.40
C SER A 114 -11.39 -12.90 7.80
N LEU A 115 -12.59 -12.64 7.26
CA LEU A 115 -13.39 -13.55 6.42
C LEU A 115 -12.66 -13.82 5.09
N ASN A 116 -11.47 -14.40 5.15
CA ASN A 116 -10.63 -14.67 4.00
C ASN A 116 -10.80 -16.13 3.58
N PRO A 117 -11.36 -16.40 2.38
CA PRO A 117 -11.51 -17.77 1.87
C PRO A 117 -10.17 -18.41 1.44
N TYR A 118 -9.09 -17.62 1.31
CA TYR A 118 -7.78 -18.10 0.85
C TYR A 118 -6.78 -18.20 2.01
N PRO A 119 -6.48 -19.41 2.52
CA PRO A 119 -5.65 -19.59 3.72
C PRO A 119 -4.20 -19.11 3.53
N ASN A 120 -3.68 -19.19 2.31
CA ASN A 120 -2.30 -18.82 1.95
C ASN A 120 -2.19 -17.48 1.22
N PHE A 121 -3.26 -16.67 1.25
CA PHE A 121 -3.24 -15.37 0.62
C PHE A 121 -2.12 -14.51 1.18
N ASN A 122 -1.31 -13.95 0.27
CA ASN A 122 -0.30 -13.00 0.66
C ASN A 122 -0.14 -11.90 -0.40
N PHE A 123 0.39 -10.79 0.07
CA PHE A 123 0.71 -9.64 -0.76
C PHE A 123 2.04 -9.04 -0.34
N ASN A 124 2.64 -8.31 -1.27
CA ASN A 124 3.84 -7.54 -1.05
C ASN A 124 3.76 -6.23 -1.83
N ILE A 125 4.39 -5.20 -1.28
CA ILE A 125 4.48 -3.87 -1.89
C ILE A 125 5.91 -3.41 -1.79
N SER A 126 6.36 -2.77 -2.85
CA SER A 126 7.57 -1.95 -2.85
C SER A 126 7.26 -0.60 -3.46
N HIS A 127 8.03 0.41 -3.08
CA HIS A 127 7.92 1.75 -3.63
C HIS A 127 9.32 2.35 -3.69
N GLN A 128 9.68 2.91 -4.85
CA GLN A 128 10.93 3.64 -5.01
C GLN A 128 10.81 4.58 -6.21
N GLY A 129 11.38 5.79 -6.07
CA GLY A 129 11.25 6.81 -7.10
C GLY A 129 9.80 7.27 -7.22
N ASP A 130 9.22 7.11 -8.40
CA ASP A 130 7.92 7.71 -8.75
C ASP A 130 6.77 6.69 -8.76
N TYR A 131 7.03 5.45 -8.32
CA TYR A 131 6.10 4.33 -8.41
C TYR A 131 5.96 3.57 -7.09
N ALA A 132 4.72 3.19 -6.78
CA ALA A 132 4.40 2.13 -5.83
C ALA A 132 3.85 0.92 -6.59
N VAL A 133 4.35 -0.27 -6.28
CA VAL A 133 3.94 -1.53 -6.90
C VAL A 133 3.38 -2.48 -5.86
N LEU A 134 2.34 -3.21 -6.23
CA LEU A 134 1.70 -4.24 -5.41
C LEU A 134 1.65 -5.55 -6.19
N ALA A 135 2.07 -6.63 -5.54
CA ALA A 135 1.83 -7.99 -6.00
C ALA A 135 1.04 -8.76 -4.94
N ALA A 136 0.09 -9.57 -5.37
CA ALA A 136 -0.64 -10.47 -4.48
C ALA A 136 -0.95 -11.79 -5.16
N GLU A 137 -1.03 -12.85 -4.36
CA GLU A 137 -1.28 -14.21 -4.79
C GLU A 137 -2.25 -14.90 -3.80
N PRO A 138 -3.19 -15.72 -4.28
CA PRO A 138 -4.13 -16.45 -3.44
C PRO A 138 -3.46 -17.57 -2.63
N GLU A 139 -2.42 -18.20 -3.19
CA GLU A 139 -1.79 -19.39 -2.62
C GLU A 139 -0.25 -19.32 -2.55
N LEU A 140 0.39 -18.73 -3.55
CA LEU A 140 1.85 -18.71 -3.69
C LEU A 140 2.47 -17.57 -2.92
N GLN A 141 3.54 -17.82 -2.16
CA GLN A 141 4.28 -16.74 -1.50
C GLN A 141 4.86 -15.74 -2.53
N VAL A 142 4.58 -14.44 -2.36
CA VAL A 142 5.04 -13.38 -3.27
C VAL A 142 5.86 -12.30 -2.56
N GLY A 143 6.89 -11.83 -3.25
CA GLY A 143 7.70 -10.66 -2.92
C GLY A 143 7.86 -9.82 -4.19
N ILE A 144 7.85 -8.50 -4.04
CA ILE A 144 8.07 -7.55 -5.14
C ILE A 144 9.05 -6.48 -4.68
N ASP A 145 9.94 -6.07 -5.58
CA ASP A 145 10.78 -4.91 -5.38
C ASP A 145 10.84 -4.05 -6.64
N ILE A 146 10.93 -2.74 -6.47
CA ILE A 146 11.11 -1.77 -7.55
C ILE A 146 12.27 -0.87 -7.19
N MET A 147 13.19 -0.67 -8.14
CA MET A 147 14.32 0.23 -7.97
C MET A 147 14.38 1.28 -9.07
N LYS A 148 14.67 2.53 -8.69
CA LYS A 148 14.98 3.61 -9.63
C LYS A 148 16.48 3.66 -9.83
N THR A 149 16.94 3.30 -11.02
CA THR A 149 18.34 3.50 -11.41
C THR A 149 18.66 4.98 -11.37
N SER A 150 19.66 5.36 -10.59
CA SER A 150 20.18 6.72 -10.50
C SER A 150 21.69 6.65 -10.63
N PHE A 151 22.30 7.71 -11.17
CA PHE A 151 23.75 7.82 -11.13
C PHE A 151 24.21 7.77 -9.67
N PRO A 152 25.30 7.04 -9.35
CA PRO A 152 25.92 7.11 -8.03
C PRO A 152 26.20 8.58 -7.73
N GLY A 153 25.67 9.09 -6.62
CA GLY A 153 25.91 10.48 -6.23
C GLY A 153 27.41 10.72 -6.12
N ASN A 154 27.93 11.73 -6.81
CA ASN A 154 29.30 12.20 -6.59
C ASN A 154 29.44 12.52 -5.10
N VAL A 155 30.17 11.68 -4.37
CA VAL A 155 30.70 12.00 -3.05
C VAL A 155 31.82 13.02 -3.31
N ALA A 156 31.43 14.27 -3.54
CA ALA A 156 32.35 15.38 -3.43
C ALA A 156 32.67 15.52 -1.93
N PHE A 157 33.74 14.85 -1.52
CA PHE A 157 34.50 15.23 -0.34
C PHE A 157 35.07 16.63 -0.65
N PHE A 158 34.48 17.66 -0.05
CA PHE A 158 35.16 18.94 0.15
C PHE A 158 36.08 18.82 1.37
#